data_AF-A0A958HRS3-F1
#
_entry.id   AF-A0A958HRS3-F1
#
_cell.length_a   1.000
_cell.length_b   1.000
_cell.length_c   1.000
_cell.angle_alpha   90.00
_cell.angle_beta   90.00
_cell.angle_gamma   90.00
#
_symmetry.space_group_name_H-M   'P 1'
#
loop_
_entity.id
_entity.type
_entity.pdbx_description
1 polymer ?
#
loop_
_entity_poly.entity_id
_entity_poly.type
_entity_poly.pdbx_seq_one_letter_code
_entity_poly.pdbx_strand_id
1 'polypeptide(L)'
;MPQNDYRTSAASYAAGMRTLFAPSEESTRSSIRPATEDELAGRADNLVEQSAALIEQTAVYLNADDMATRLGAEQSLLAQAAASLRAADGLLELADEGDGEATRSVGAPRQPQTFDDLLGLIDGSLAEIGAQVEPQAEMTRSGASTTPAELIETSNETMEQVVASVGTFARGTVASLIGLDPALLKQAAGMLGSELAQAVTKLGENVSRLVSKAVAFIVQAYDSLLAAMGQDAASALRQQAAQWVEDLQQGEALNELADALYQTDDTRVRVAQLVEDSGAPGPVLGKTQADVEALSPGFQSRLKLAGQIRAGLGLLKFIPAAKGPLELATGVLYLALLGYVIVAGADYVDAPRLARIGRVPGVLETVQAGLIPA
;
A
#
# COMPACT_ATOMS: atom_id res chain seq x y z
N MET A 1 19.94 -3.62 13.32
CA MET A 1 19.24 -3.00 14.47
C MET A 1 18.56 -4.10 15.27
N PRO A 2 18.49 -4.03 16.59
CA PRO A 2 17.77 -5.02 17.38
C PRO A 2 16.25 -4.91 17.15
N GLN A 3 15.56 -6.05 17.01
CA GLN A 3 14.09 -6.13 16.82
C GLN A 3 13.29 -5.38 17.90
N ASN A 4 13.87 -5.21 19.09
CA ASN A 4 13.25 -4.47 20.19
C ASN A 4 13.03 -2.97 19.87
N ASP A 5 13.87 -2.36 19.04
CA ASP A 5 13.74 -0.94 18.69
C ASP A 5 12.52 -0.71 17.79
N TYR A 6 12.30 -1.58 16.79
CA TYR A 6 11.14 -1.52 15.91
C TYR A 6 9.83 -1.64 16.69
N ARG A 7 9.68 -2.69 17.51
CA ARG A 7 8.43 -2.96 18.23
C ARG A 7 8.06 -1.83 19.19
N THR A 8 9.06 -1.23 19.83
CA THR A 8 8.85 -0.09 20.73
C THR A 8 8.35 1.13 19.96
N SER A 9 8.97 1.44 18.81
CA SER A 9 8.55 2.56 17.94
C SER A 9 7.15 2.33 17.37
N ALA A 10 6.87 1.11 16.91
CA ALA A 10 5.57 0.72 16.37
C ALA A 10 4.44 0.85 17.39
N ALA A 11 4.65 0.32 18.60
CA ALA A 11 3.70 0.44 19.71
C ALA A 11 3.47 1.90 20.11
N SER A 12 4.54 2.70 20.19
CA SER A 12 4.46 4.14 20.48
C SER A 12 3.66 4.90 19.43
N TYR A 13 3.94 4.66 18.15
CA TYR A 13 3.22 5.29 17.04
C TYR A 13 1.74 4.90 17.05
N ALA A 14 1.44 3.60 17.18
CA ALA A 14 0.06 3.11 17.24
C ALA A 14 -0.71 3.70 18.44
N ALA A 15 -0.07 3.80 19.61
CA ALA A 15 -0.67 4.46 20.78
C ALA A 15 -0.92 5.96 20.50
N GLY A 16 0.06 6.66 19.93
CA GLY A 16 -0.09 8.06 19.54
C GLY A 16 -1.27 8.27 18.60
N MET A 17 -1.41 7.44 17.56
CA MET A 17 -2.50 7.50 16.58
C MET A 17 -3.88 7.32 17.22
N ARG A 18 -4.01 6.43 18.21
CA ARG A 18 -5.26 6.28 19.00
C ARG A 18 -5.59 7.53 19.80
N THR A 19 -4.56 8.19 20.34
CA THR A 19 -4.72 9.40 21.17
C THR A 19 -4.82 10.70 20.38
N LEU A 20 -4.51 10.70 19.07
CA LEU A 20 -4.48 11.91 18.25
C LEU A 20 -5.75 12.73 18.41
N PHE A 21 -6.91 12.10 18.21
CA PHE A 21 -8.25 12.72 18.32
C PHE A 21 -8.94 12.46 19.67
N ALA A 22 -8.22 11.92 20.66
CA ALA A 22 -8.79 11.72 21.99
C ALA A 22 -9.09 13.09 22.66
N PRO A 23 -10.08 13.16 23.58
CA PRO A 23 -10.34 14.36 24.36
C PRO A 23 -9.08 14.90 25.07
N SER A 24 -9.11 16.17 25.48
CA SER A 24 -8.02 16.76 26.27
C SER A 24 -7.90 16.05 27.63
N GLU A 25 -6.67 15.86 28.12
CA GLU A 25 -6.39 15.20 29.42
C GLU A 25 -6.96 15.98 30.61
N GLU A 26 -7.19 17.29 30.45
CA GLU A 26 -7.82 18.14 31.46
C GLU A 26 -9.34 17.91 31.60
N SER A 27 -9.91 17.00 30.80
CA SER A 27 -11.33 16.63 30.87
C SER A 27 -11.67 15.92 32.18
N THR A 28 -12.46 16.57 33.04
CA THR A 28 -13.06 15.92 34.22
C THR A 28 -14.17 14.95 33.80
N ARG A 29 -14.53 13.97 34.65
CA ARG A 29 -15.62 12.99 34.38
C ARG A 29 -16.97 13.64 34.00
N SER A 30 -17.18 14.91 34.34
CA SER A 30 -18.40 15.67 34.03
C SER A 30 -18.30 16.57 32.79
N SER A 31 -17.11 16.73 32.18
CA SER A 31 -16.90 17.62 31.04
C SER A 31 -15.84 17.05 30.09
N ILE A 32 -16.27 16.22 29.14
CA ILE A 32 -15.42 15.80 28.03
C ILE A 32 -15.21 17.03 27.15
N ARG A 33 -14.01 17.60 27.18
CA ARG A 33 -13.64 18.73 26.33
C ARG A 33 -12.92 18.19 25.08
N PRO A 34 -13.36 18.56 23.87
CA PRO A 34 -12.60 18.23 22.67
C PRO A 34 -11.20 18.84 22.76
N ALA A 35 -10.21 18.16 22.19
CA ALA A 35 -8.86 18.70 22.10
C ALA A 35 -8.90 20.03 21.34
N THR A 36 -8.12 21.00 21.82
CA THR A 36 -7.94 22.29 21.15
C THR A 36 -7.09 22.11 19.89
N GLU A 37 -7.17 23.06 18.96
CA GLU A 37 -6.33 23.07 17.75
C GLU A 37 -4.84 22.95 18.08
N ASP A 38 -4.37 23.66 19.11
CA ASP A 38 -2.97 23.62 19.54
C ASP A 38 -2.56 22.27 20.12
N GLU A 39 -3.44 21.62 20.89
CA GLU A 39 -3.20 20.27 21.41
C GLU A 39 -3.13 19.24 20.26
N LEU A 40 -4.07 19.31 19.31
CA LEU A 40 -4.11 18.44 18.14
C LEU A 40 -2.87 18.63 17.27
N ALA A 41 -2.49 19.87 17.00
CA ALA A 41 -1.30 20.19 16.22
C ALA A 41 -0.03 19.70 16.90
N GLY A 42 0.09 19.85 18.23
CA GLY A 42 1.22 19.33 19.00
C GLY A 42 1.30 17.81 19.01
N ARG A 43 0.16 17.11 19.14
CA ARG A 43 0.10 15.64 19.02
C ARG A 43 0.49 15.17 17.62
N ALA A 44 0.00 15.85 16.59
CA ALA A 44 0.33 15.56 15.20
C ALA A 44 1.82 15.76 14.89
N ASP A 45 2.45 16.81 15.45
CA ASP A 45 3.90 17.05 15.30
C ASP A 45 4.73 15.87 15.79
N ASN A 46 4.44 15.40 17.01
CA ASN A 46 5.12 14.24 17.58
C ASN A 46 4.91 12.97 16.74
N LEU A 47 3.69 12.77 16.22
CA LEU A 47 3.35 11.60 15.41
C LEU A 47 4.02 11.60 14.03
N VAL A 48 4.20 12.76 13.41
CA VAL A 48 4.91 12.87 12.13
C VAL A 48 6.37 12.45 12.30
N GLU A 49 7.02 12.88 13.38
CA GLU A 49 8.40 12.47 13.71
C GLU A 49 8.49 10.96 13.99
N GLN A 50 7.57 10.43 14.80
CA GLN A 50 7.49 8.99 15.08
C GLN A 50 7.24 8.17 13.82
N SER A 51 6.38 8.66 12.91
CA SER A 51 6.10 8.03 11.63
C SER A 51 7.37 7.92 10.78
N ALA A 52 8.12 9.02 10.63
CA ALA A 52 9.34 9.03 9.84
C ALA A 52 10.37 8.01 10.37
N ALA A 53 10.60 8.00 11.69
CA ALA A 53 11.50 7.04 12.33
C ALA A 53 11.02 5.58 12.14
N LEU A 54 9.72 5.34 12.24
CA LEU A 54 9.15 4.01 12.03
C LEU A 54 9.29 3.54 10.57
N ILE A 55 9.14 4.42 9.57
CA ILE A 55 9.35 4.08 8.15
C ILE A 55 10.79 3.60 7.95
N GLU A 56 11.77 4.37 8.43
CA GLU A 56 13.19 4.03 8.29
C GLU A 56 13.51 2.68 8.95
N GLN A 57 13.01 2.46 10.17
CA GLN A 57 13.21 1.20 10.89
C GLN A 57 12.57 0.01 10.18
N THR A 58 11.34 0.18 9.66
CA THR A 58 10.60 -0.87 8.97
C THR A 58 11.23 -1.22 7.63
N ALA A 59 11.71 -0.21 6.88
CA ALA A 59 12.32 -0.39 5.57
C ALA A 59 13.56 -1.30 5.59
N VAL A 60 14.29 -1.37 6.72
CA VAL A 60 15.44 -2.29 6.87
C VAL A 60 15.00 -3.76 6.76
N TYR A 61 13.80 -4.09 7.26
CA TYR A 61 13.28 -5.47 7.26
C TYR A 61 12.74 -5.93 5.91
N LEU A 62 12.57 -5.02 4.96
CA LEU A 62 12.20 -5.38 3.59
C LEU A 62 13.25 -6.28 2.92
N ASN A 63 14.51 -6.22 3.36
CA ASN A 63 15.60 -7.05 2.87
C ASN A 63 16.00 -8.17 3.85
N ALA A 64 15.13 -8.51 4.81
CA ALA A 64 15.38 -9.64 5.71
C ALA A 64 15.45 -10.97 4.93
N ASP A 65 16.25 -11.93 5.41
CA ASP A 65 16.36 -13.26 4.78
C ASP A 65 15.04 -14.04 4.86
N ASP A 66 14.31 -13.88 5.97
CA ASP A 66 13.02 -14.50 6.20
C ASP A 66 11.90 -13.81 5.40
N MET A 67 11.17 -14.59 4.61
CA MET A 67 10.11 -14.08 3.74
C MET A 67 8.96 -13.48 4.53
N ALA A 68 8.49 -14.16 5.58
CA ALA A 68 7.42 -13.66 6.44
C ALA A 68 7.79 -12.28 7.01
N THR A 69 9.02 -12.10 7.50
CA THR A 69 9.49 -10.79 7.98
C THR A 69 9.45 -9.71 6.89
N ARG A 70 9.86 -10.02 5.64
CA ARG A 70 9.77 -9.06 4.52
C ARG A 70 8.33 -8.66 4.21
N LEU A 71 7.42 -9.65 4.19
CA LEU A 71 6.00 -9.42 3.95
C LEU A 71 5.36 -8.61 5.06
N GLY A 72 5.68 -8.91 6.31
CA GLY A 72 5.24 -8.13 7.45
C GLY A 72 5.69 -6.67 7.36
N ALA A 73 6.94 -6.43 6.97
CA ALA A 73 7.47 -5.08 6.81
C ALA A 73 6.71 -4.30 5.73
N GLU A 74 6.43 -4.93 4.59
CA GLU A 74 5.60 -4.35 3.53
C GLU A 74 4.18 -4.05 4.02
N GLN A 75 3.50 -5.00 4.68
CA GLN A 75 2.14 -4.79 5.22
C GLN A 75 2.11 -3.65 6.25
N SER A 76 3.10 -3.58 7.15
CA SER A 76 3.22 -2.52 8.15
C SER A 76 3.37 -1.14 7.49
N LEU A 77 4.17 -1.03 6.41
CA LEU A 77 4.34 0.23 5.68
C LEU A 77 3.05 0.66 4.95
N LEU A 78 2.33 -0.27 4.32
CA LEU A 78 1.03 0.03 3.70
C LEU A 78 -0.02 0.42 4.74
N ALA A 79 -0.04 -0.26 5.89
CA ALA A 79 -0.92 0.07 6.99
C ALA A 79 -0.61 1.45 7.57
N GLN A 80 0.67 1.79 7.71
CA GLN A 80 1.13 3.11 8.11
C GLN A 80 0.70 4.19 7.11
N ALA A 81 0.83 3.94 5.81
CA ALA A 81 0.34 4.87 4.78
C ALA A 81 -1.18 5.11 4.89
N ALA A 82 -1.96 4.05 5.06
CA ALA A 82 -3.41 4.16 5.25
C ALA A 82 -3.77 4.91 6.54
N ALA A 83 -3.07 4.63 7.65
CA ALA A 83 -3.30 5.30 8.93
C ALA A 83 -2.97 6.80 8.85
N SER A 84 -1.87 7.17 8.20
CA SER A 84 -1.48 8.56 7.97
C SER A 84 -2.53 9.33 7.15
N LEU A 85 -3.08 8.72 6.09
CA LEU A 85 -4.16 9.36 5.33
C LEU A 85 -5.44 9.57 6.15
N ARG A 86 -5.75 8.65 7.08
CA ARG A 86 -6.88 8.83 8.01
C ARG A 86 -6.64 9.94 9.02
N ALA A 87 -5.41 10.08 9.52
CA ALA A 87 -5.05 11.21 10.37
C ALA A 87 -5.13 12.54 9.60
N ALA A 88 -4.65 12.56 8.35
CA ALA A 88 -4.77 13.74 7.49
C ALA A 88 -6.22 14.16 7.27
N ASP A 89 -7.08 13.21 6.92
CA ASP A 89 -8.52 13.40 6.71
C ASP A 89 -9.19 14.01 7.95
N GLY A 90 -9.02 13.40 9.13
CA GLY A 90 -9.61 13.91 10.38
C GLY A 90 -9.07 15.29 10.80
N LEU A 91 -7.81 15.61 10.52
CA LEU A 91 -7.25 16.95 10.78
C LEU A 91 -7.83 18.01 9.83
N LEU A 92 -8.09 17.64 8.57
CA LEU A 92 -8.66 18.53 7.57
C LEU A 92 -10.16 18.79 7.81
N GLU A 93 -10.92 17.78 8.23
CA GLU A 93 -12.31 17.94 8.65
C GLU A 93 -12.41 18.95 9.79
N LEU A 94 -11.57 18.82 10.82
CA LEU A 94 -11.55 19.74 11.96
C LEU A 94 -11.12 21.16 11.58
N ALA A 95 -10.22 21.29 10.59
CA ALA A 95 -9.79 22.59 10.09
C ALA A 95 -10.91 23.33 9.34
N ASP A 96 -11.71 22.62 8.53
CA ASP A 96 -12.84 23.18 7.78
C ASP A 96 -13.97 23.65 8.72
N GLU A 97 -14.19 22.92 9.82
CA GLU A 97 -15.18 23.27 10.83
C GLU A 97 -14.80 24.52 11.65
N GLY A 98 -13.51 24.77 11.87
CA GLY A 98 -13.00 25.91 12.64
C GLY A 98 -13.34 27.28 12.01
N ASP A 99 -13.56 27.32 10.70
CA ASP A 99 -13.93 28.53 9.95
C ASP A 99 -15.45 28.80 9.97
N GLY A 100 -16.28 27.85 10.41
CA GLY A 100 -17.73 27.98 10.52
C GLY A 100 -18.21 28.37 11.93
N GLU A 101 -19.17 29.29 12.06
CA GLU A 101 -19.76 29.67 13.36
C GLU A 101 -20.23 28.43 14.16
N ALA A 102 -19.46 28.07 15.20
CA ALA A 102 -19.51 26.86 16.00
C ALA A 102 -20.81 26.65 16.80
N THR A 103 -21.92 26.41 16.12
CA THR A 103 -23.24 26.16 16.75
C THR A 103 -23.66 24.69 16.77
N ARG A 104 -22.87 23.77 16.18
CA ARG A 104 -23.14 22.32 16.29
C ARG A 104 -22.07 21.66 17.16
N SER A 105 -22.52 20.89 18.14
CA SER A 105 -21.68 19.99 18.91
C SER A 105 -21.02 18.99 17.94
N VAL A 106 -19.74 19.22 17.64
CA VAL A 106 -18.93 18.32 16.83
C VAL A 106 -18.81 17.01 17.59
N GLY A 107 -19.47 15.96 17.09
CA GLY A 107 -19.20 14.62 17.57
C GLY A 107 -17.80 14.24 17.11
N ALA A 108 -16.99 13.66 18.00
CA ALA A 108 -15.65 13.18 17.62
C ALA A 108 -15.76 12.35 16.32
N PRO A 109 -14.85 12.56 15.34
CA PRO A 109 -14.88 11.82 14.10
C PRO A 109 -14.93 10.33 14.43
N ARG A 110 -15.97 9.64 13.95
CA ARG A 110 -16.17 8.23 14.24
C ARG A 110 -15.05 7.46 13.56
N GLN A 111 -14.07 7.02 14.34
CA GLN A 111 -13.05 6.11 13.83
C GLN A 111 -13.75 4.82 13.37
N PRO A 112 -13.68 4.47 12.07
CA PRO A 112 -14.23 3.21 11.61
C PRO A 112 -13.45 2.05 12.25
N GLN A 113 -14.12 0.92 12.50
CA GLN A 113 -13.50 -0.28 13.08
C GLN A 113 -12.21 -0.70 12.35
N THR A 114 -12.12 -0.40 11.06
CA THR A 114 -10.95 -0.67 10.22
C THR A 114 -9.68 0.08 10.65
N PHE A 115 -9.77 1.12 11.48
CA PHE A 115 -8.59 1.87 11.93
C PHE A 115 -7.81 1.10 13.00
N ASP A 116 -8.48 0.45 13.94
CA ASP A 116 -7.80 -0.41 14.92
C ASP A 116 -7.14 -1.62 14.25
N ASP A 117 -7.74 -2.17 13.19
CA ASP A 117 -7.14 -3.23 12.37
C ASP A 117 -5.80 -2.76 11.75
N LEU A 118 -5.77 -1.53 11.20
CA LEU A 118 -4.54 -0.93 10.65
C LEU A 118 -3.46 -0.77 11.72
N LEU A 119 -3.85 -0.28 12.90
CA LEU A 119 -2.91 -0.12 14.00
C LEU A 119 -2.43 -1.46 14.57
N GLY A 120 -3.25 -2.50 14.53
CA GLY A 120 -2.86 -3.87 14.86
C GLY A 120 -1.83 -4.44 13.90
N LEU A 121 -1.92 -4.11 12.60
CA LEU A 121 -0.92 -4.47 11.60
C LEU A 121 0.40 -3.69 11.76
N ILE A 122 0.40 -2.55 12.44
CA ILE A 122 1.63 -1.78 12.69
C ILE A 122 2.31 -2.24 13.99
N ASP A 123 1.54 -2.47 15.06
CA ASP A 123 2.04 -2.88 16.38
C ASP A 123 2.38 -4.39 16.48
N GLY A 124 1.96 -5.17 15.48
CA GLY A 124 2.22 -6.61 15.42
C GLY A 124 3.69 -6.97 15.19
N SER A 125 4.04 -8.23 15.48
CA SER A 125 5.33 -8.78 15.06
C SER A 125 5.35 -8.89 13.53
N LEU A 126 6.39 -8.38 12.87
CA LEU A 126 6.52 -8.45 11.41
C LEU A 126 6.39 -9.89 10.89
N ALA A 127 7.02 -10.86 11.55
CA ALA A 127 6.91 -12.26 11.15
C ALA A 127 5.48 -12.80 11.28
N GLU A 128 4.75 -12.41 12.33
CA GLU A 128 3.36 -12.86 12.54
C GLU A 128 2.40 -12.19 11.55
N ILE A 129 2.60 -10.92 11.22
CA ILE A 129 1.83 -10.20 10.20
C ILE A 129 2.09 -10.82 8.83
N GLY A 130 3.37 -11.09 8.51
CA GLY A 130 3.78 -11.73 7.28
C GLY A 130 3.19 -13.13 7.11
N ALA A 131 3.24 -13.95 8.15
CA ALA A 131 2.70 -15.31 8.11
C ALA A 131 1.18 -15.37 7.86
N GLN A 132 0.43 -14.30 8.17
CA GLN A 132 -1.01 -14.21 7.88
C GLN A 132 -1.33 -13.93 6.42
N VAL A 133 -0.38 -13.32 5.70
CA VAL A 133 -0.53 -12.97 4.26
C VAL A 133 0.32 -13.85 3.36
N GLU A 134 1.23 -14.63 3.95
CA GLU A 134 2.00 -15.63 3.25
C GLU A 134 1.05 -16.60 2.53
N PRO A 135 1.33 -16.95 1.27
CA PRO A 135 0.61 -18.00 0.56
C PRO A 135 0.62 -19.30 1.37
N GLN A 136 -0.44 -19.57 2.12
CA GLN A 136 -0.63 -20.82 2.83
C GLN A 136 -1.50 -21.74 1.99
N ALA A 137 -0.91 -22.81 1.47
CA ALA A 137 -1.66 -23.90 0.88
C ALA A 137 -2.65 -24.45 1.92
N GLU A 138 -3.96 -24.43 1.61
CA GLU A 138 -4.93 -25.11 2.45
C GLU A 138 -4.59 -26.61 2.48
N MET A 139 -4.34 -27.15 3.68
CA MET A 139 -3.97 -28.56 3.87
C MET A 139 -5.03 -29.57 3.37
N THR A 140 -6.18 -29.10 2.92
CA THR A 140 -7.38 -29.88 2.61
C THR A 140 -7.30 -30.71 1.33
N ARG A 141 -6.34 -30.49 0.42
CA ARG A 141 -6.25 -31.24 -0.85
C ARG A 141 -5.15 -32.30 -0.95
N SER A 142 -4.40 -32.55 0.13
CA SER A 142 -3.17 -33.38 0.12
C SER A 142 -3.33 -34.87 -0.30
N GLY A 143 -4.53 -35.33 -0.68
CA GLY A 143 -4.79 -36.72 -1.08
C GLY A 143 -5.07 -36.96 -2.57
N ALA A 144 -5.34 -35.93 -3.37
CA ALA A 144 -5.62 -36.11 -4.81
C ALA A 144 -4.33 -36.10 -5.62
N SER A 145 -4.18 -37.04 -6.55
CA SER A 145 -3.06 -37.03 -7.52
C SER A 145 -3.34 -35.97 -8.57
N THR A 146 -2.58 -34.87 -8.55
CA THR A 146 -2.60 -33.84 -9.60
C THR A 146 -1.81 -34.29 -10.83
N THR A 147 -2.30 -33.93 -12.00
CA THR A 147 -1.65 -34.15 -13.30
C THR A 147 -0.84 -32.91 -13.73
N PRO A 148 0.14 -33.06 -14.65
CA PRO A 148 0.86 -31.92 -15.23
C PRO A 148 -0.07 -30.83 -15.82
N ALA A 149 -1.13 -31.24 -16.51
CA ALA A 149 -2.08 -30.33 -17.14
C ALA A 149 -2.83 -29.46 -16.12
N GLU A 150 -3.25 -30.06 -14.99
CA GLU A 150 -3.94 -29.33 -13.91
C GLU A 150 -3.03 -28.27 -13.26
N LEU A 151 -1.75 -28.59 -13.03
CA LEU A 151 -0.79 -27.61 -12.49
C LEU A 151 -0.58 -26.43 -13.47
N ILE A 152 -0.47 -26.71 -14.77
CA ILE A 152 -0.33 -25.68 -15.82
C ILE A 152 -1.59 -24.80 -15.86
N GLU A 153 -2.78 -25.40 -15.86
CA GLU A 153 -4.06 -24.68 -15.85
C GLU A 153 -4.17 -23.76 -14.64
N THR A 154 -3.94 -24.28 -13.43
CA THR A 154 -3.96 -23.49 -12.19
C THR A 154 -2.93 -22.35 -12.20
N SER A 155 -1.74 -22.57 -12.77
CA SER A 155 -0.73 -21.53 -12.92
C SER A 155 -1.21 -20.40 -13.83
N ASN A 156 -1.85 -20.74 -14.95
CA ASN A 156 -2.42 -19.78 -15.89
C ASN A 156 -3.56 -18.99 -15.25
N GLU A 157 -4.50 -19.67 -14.59
CA GLU A 157 -5.62 -19.03 -13.89
C GLU A 157 -5.14 -18.07 -12.79
N THR A 158 -4.11 -18.46 -12.03
CA THR A 158 -3.53 -17.61 -10.98
C THR A 158 -2.93 -16.33 -11.57
N MET A 159 -2.14 -16.44 -12.65
CA MET A 159 -1.61 -15.26 -13.34
C MET A 159 -2.73 -14.36 -13.87
N GLU A 160 -3.76 -14.93 -14.49
CA GLU A 160 -4.92 -14.20 -15.00
C GLU A 160 -5.69 -13.47 -13.90
N GLN A 161 -5.91 -14.11 -12.75
CA GLN A 161 -6.54 -13.49 -11.60
C GLN A 161 -5.74 -12.30 -11.06
N VAL A 162 -4.40 -12.44 -10.97
CA VAL A 162 -3.52 -11.35 -10.54
C VAL A 162 -3.61 -10.18 -11.54
N VAL A 163 -3.45 -10.43 -12.84
CA VAL A 163 -3.55 -9.41 -13.89
C VAL A 163 -4.91 -8.72 -13.88
N ALA A 164 -6.01 -9.47 -13.81
CA ALA A 164 -7.36 -8.93 -13.76
C ALA A 164 -7.61 -8.06 -12.52
N SER A 165 -7.01 -8.44 -11.39
CA SER A 165 -7.10 -7.69 -10.13
C SER A 165 -6.30 -6.39 -10.19
N VAL A 166 -5.10 -6.42 -10.76
CA VAL A 166 -4.31 -5.22 -11.07
C VAL A 166 -5.10 -4.29 -12.00
N GLY A 167 -5.64 -4.80 -13.11
CA GLY A 167 -6.41 -4.01 -14.06
C GLY A 167 -7.68 -3.40 -13.45
N THR A 168 -8.36 -4.12 -12.55
CA THR A 168 -9.52 -3.62 -11.83
C THR A 168 -9.15 -2.52 -10.82
N PHE A 169 -8.09 -2.74 -10.04
CA PHE A 169 -7.58 -1.74 -9.11
C PHE A 169 -7.08 -0.48 -9.83
N ALA A 170 -6.32 -0.66 -10.90
CA ALA A 170 -5.79 0.40 -11.74
C ALA A 170 -6.92 1.24 -12.33
N ARG A 171 -7.97 0.62 -12.88
CA ARG A 171 -9.14 1.35 -13.40
C ARG A 171 -9.82 2.18 -12.32
N GLY A 172 -10.01 1.62 -11.12
CA GLY A 172 -10.57 2.36 -9.99
C GLY A 172 -9.69 3.53 -9.53
N THR A 173 -8.38 3.40 -9.65
CA THR A 173 -7.40 4.44 -9.33
C THR A 173 -7.35 5.53 -10.40
N VAL A 174 -7.32 5.16 -11.68
CA VAL A 174 -7.35 6.10 -12.81
C VAL A 174 -8.67 6.86 -12.88
N ALA A 175 -9.81 6.20 -12.64
CA ALA A 175 -11.09 6.89 -12.50
C ALA A 175 -11.06 7.96 -11.39
N SER A 176 -10.27 7.72 -10.34
CA SER A 176 -10.04 8.70 -9.29
C SER A 176 -9.10 9.84 -9.74
N LEU A 177 -8.18 9.59 -10.66
CA LEU A 177 -7.27 10.60 -11.22
C LEU A 177 -7.95 11.51 -12.24
N ILE A 178 -8.95 11.05 -12.99
CA ILE A 178 -9.63 11.83 -14.05
C ILE A 178 -10.25 13.14 -13.54
N GLY A 179 -10.57 13.23 -12.24
CA GLY A 179 -11.06 14.47 -11.63
C GLY A 179 -9.98 15.52 -11.34
N LEU A 180 -8.71 15.18 -11.51
CA LEU A 180 -7.57 16.09 -11.29
C LEU A 180 -7.16 16.76 -12.61
N ASP A 181 -6.61 17.96 -12.52
CA ASP A 181 -6.09 18.68 -13.68
C ASP A 181 -4.96 17.86 -14.36
N PRO A 182 -5.05 17.55 -15.67
CA PRO A 182 -4.00 16.85 -16.42
C PRO A 182 -2.61 17.48 -16.29
N ALA A 183 -2.51 18.81 -16.18
CA ALA A 183 -1.26 19.50 -15.95
C ALA A 183 -0.68 19.18 -14.57
N LEU A 184 -1.52 19.09 -13.53
CA LEU A 184 -1.12 18.65 -12.20
C LEU A 184 -0.70 17.19 -12.18
N LEU A 185 -1.36 16.31 -12.95
CA LEU A 185 -0.94 14.91 -13.07
C LEU A 185 0.44 14.78 -13.70
N LYS A 186 0.71 15.56 -14.75
CA LYS A 186 2.02 15.60 -15.39
C LYS A 186 3.09 16.16 -14.44
N GLN A 187 2.75 17.19 -13.68
CA GLN A 187 3.63 17.72 -12.64
C GLN A 187 3.89 16.67 -11.54
N ALA A 188 2.85 16.00 -11.06
CA ALA A 188 2.92 14.95 -10.05
C ALA A 188 3.82 13.78 -10.49
N ALA A 189 3.71 13.36 -11.76
CA ALA A 189 4.53 12.29 -12.31
C ALA A 189 6.03 12.64 -12.31
N GLY A 190 6.37 13.93 -12.43
CA GLY A 190 7.75 14.41 -12.38
C GLY A 190 8.26 14.72 -10.98
N MET A 191 7.39 14.75 -9.96
CA MET A 191 7.77 15.21 -8.62
C MET A 191 8.51 14.15 -7.81
N LEU A 192 9.57 14.61 -7.12
CA LEU A 192 10.27 13.85 -6.09
C LEU A 192 9.70 14.15 -4.70
N GLY A 193 9.86 13.23 -3.73
CA GLY A 193 9.37 13.42 -2.36
C GLY A 193 9.83 14.73 -1.70
N SER A 194 11.08 15.16 -1.95
CA SER A 194 11.58 16.45 -1.45
C SER A 194 10.89 17.65 -2.11
N GLU A 195 10.48 17.54 -3.36
CA GLU A 195 9.75 18.59 -4.08
C GLU A 195 8.30 18.67 -3.60
N LEU A 196 7.69 17.53 -3.30
CA LEU A 196 6.37 17.47 -2.66
C LEU A 196 6.44 18.18 -1.31
N ALA A 197 7.39 17.83 -0.45
CA ALA A 197 7.57 18.50 0.84
C ALA A 197 7.77 20.02 0.68
N GLN A 198 8.56 20.48 -0.30
CA GLN A 198 8.74 21.90 -0.57
C GLN A 198 7.46 22.58 -1.10
N ALA A 199 6.71 21.94 -2.00
CA ALA A 199 5.45 22.45 -2.50
C ALA A 199 4.43 22.60 -1.37
N VAL A 200 4.46 21.69 -0.41
CA VAL A 200 3.66 21.74 0.81
C VAL A 200 4.12 22.85 1.74
N THR A 201 5.42 23.01 2.00
CA THR A 201 5.91 24.08 2.88
C THR A 201 5.54 25.47 2.37
N LYS A 202 5.43 25.65 1.05
CA LYS A 202 4.97 26.92 0.44
C LYS A 202 3.51 27.28 0.75
N LEU A 203 2.71 26.36 1.29
CA LEU A 203 1.38 26.66 1.83
C LEU A 203 1.44 27.48 3.13
N GLY A 204 2.58 27.44 3.84
CA GLY A 204 2.70 27.73 5.28
C GLY A 204 2.49 29.16 5.76
N GLU A 205 2.21 30.13 4.88
CA GLU A 205 1.91 31.50 5.32
C GLU A 205 0.41 31.78 5.51
N ASN A 206 -0.48 31.06 4.82
CA ASN A 206 -1.93 31.37 4.80
C ASN A 206 -2.82 30.20 5.23
N VAL A 207 -2.24 29.08 5.63
CA VAL A 207 -2.96 27.83 5.88
C VAL A 207 -3.00 27.54 7.38
N SER A 208 -4.13 27.03 7.88
CA SER A 208 -4.28 26.69 9.29
C SER A 208 -3.24 25.66 9.73
N ARG A 209 -2.92 25.65 11.03
CA ARG A 209 -1.89 24.77 11.58
C ARG A 209 -2.26 23.31 11.36
N LEU A 210 -3.55 22.96 11.51
CA LEU A 210 -4.06 21.60 11.28
C LEU A 210 -3.91 21.15 9.83
N VAL A 211 -4.20 22.01 8.85
CA VAL A 211 -4.00 21.66 7.43
C VAL A 211 -2.53 21.40 7.16
N SER A 212 -1.61 22.21 7.70
CA SER A 212 -0.17 21.94 7.57
C SER A 212 0.22 20.56 8.12
N LYS A 213 -0.35 20.15 9.27
CA LYS A 213 -0.10 18.81 9.83
C LYS A 213 -0.73 17.69 9.02
N ALA A 214 -1.93 17.89 8.49
CA ALA A 214 -2.57 16.93 7.61
C ALA A 214 -1.71 16.67 6.37
N VAL A 215 -1.17 17.72 5.76
CA VAL A 215 -0.30 17.56 4.60
C VAL A 215 1.02 16.86 4.96
N ALA A 216 1.56 17.08 6.17
CA ALA A 216 2.70 16.30 6.64
C ALA A 216 2.38 14.79 6.71
N PHE A 217 1.20 14.40 7.19
CA PHE A 217 0.76 12.99 7.15
C PHE A 217 0.58 12.45 5.73
N ILE A 218 0.15 13.28 4.78
CA ILE A 218 0.06 12.89 3.35
C ILE A 218 1.46 12.58 2.79
N VAL A 219 2.46 13.40 3.13
CA VAL A 219 3.86 13.13 2.78
C VAL A 219 4.35 11.84 3.44
N GLN A 220 4.04 11.61 4.72
CA GLN A 220 4.38 10.35 5.41
C GLN A 220 3.74 9.12 4.75
N ALA A 221 2.52 9.24 4.25
CA ALA A 221 1.87 8.16 3.51
C ALA A 221 2.60 7.86 2.20
N TYR A 222 3.09 8.90 1.51
CA TYR A 222 3.88 8.75 0.29
C TYR A 222 5.22 8.06 0.57
N ASP A 223 5.94 8.51 1.61
CA ASP A 223 7.22 7.94 1.99
C ASP A 223 7.08 6.47 2.43
N SER A 224 6.02 6.14 3.17
CA SER A 224 5.71 4.76 3.56
C SER A 224 5.48 3.86 2.34
N LEU A 225 4.73 4.36 1.35
CA LEU A 225 4.43 3.63 0.13
C LEU A 225 5.68 3.44 -0.75
N LEU A 226 6.51 4.47 -0.89
CA LEU A 226 7.80 4.36 -1.56
C LEU A 226 8.73 3.38 -0.87
N ALA A 227 8.76 3.39 0.47
CA ALA A 227 9.54 2.45 1.24
C ALA A 227 9.06 1.02 0.97
N ALA A 228 7.74 0.76 0.97
CA ALA A 228 7.18 -0.57 0.70
C ALA A 228 7.64 -1.15 -0.65
N MET A 229 7.69 -0.31 -1.70
CA MET A 229 8.22 -0.68 -3.01
C MET A 229 9.73 -0.94 -3.02
N GLY A 230 10.49 -0.32 -2.12
CA GLY A 230 11.95 -0.32 -2.18
C GLY A 230 12.51 0.66 -3.21
N GLN A 231 13.82 0.92 -3.11
CA GLN A 231 14.48 1.98 -3.86
C GLN A 231 14.47 1.78 -5.38
N ASP A 232 14.68 0.55 -5.84
CA ASP A 232 14.79 0.22 -7.27
C ASP A 232 13.45 0.36 -7.97
N ALA A 233 12.39 -0.25 -7.42
CA ALA A 233 11.03 -0.11 -7.94
C ALA A 233 10.54 1.35 -7.87
N ALA A 234 10.88 2.09 -6.81
CA ALA A 234 10.56 3.53 -6.73
C ALA A 234 11.26 4.36 -7.82
N SER A 235 12.50 4.01 -8.15
CA SER A 235 13.25 4.66 -9.23
C SER A 235 12.64 4.33 -10.60
N ALA A 236 12.33 3.06 -10.84
CA ALA A 236 11.67 2.61 -12.07
C ALA A 236 10.30 3.27 -12.24
N LEU A 237 9.50 3.34 -11.17
CA LEU A 237 8.21 4.01 -11.18
C LEU A 237 8.33 5.47 -11.61
N ARG A 238 9.28 6.23 -11.05
CA ARG A 238 9.46 7.65 -11.41
C ARG A 238 9.79 7.85 -12.90
N GLN A 239 10.54 6.91 -13.48
CA GLN A 239 10.89 6.97 -14.90
C GLN A 239 9.70 6.63 -15.80
N GLN A 240 8.82 5.72 -15.36
CA GLN A 240 7.73 5.18 -16.17
C GLN A 240 6.38 5.88 -15.94
N ALA A 241 6.17 6.51 -14.78
CA ALA A 241 4.89 7.09 -14.39
C ALA A 241 4.40 8.16 -15.38
N ALA A 242 5.29 8.98 -15.91
CA ALA A 242 4.93 9.99 -16.90
C ALA A 242 4.40 9.35 -18.20
N GLN A 243 5.03 8.27 -18.66
CA GLN A 243 4.58 7.52 -19.83
C GLN A 243 3.22 6.87 -19.56
N TRP A 244 3.05 6.20 -18.42
CA TRP A 244 1.77 5.59 -18.07
C TRP A 244 0.64 6.61 -18.00
N VAL A 245 0.90 7.81 -17.44
CA VAL A 245 -0.10 8.88 -17.43
C VAL A 245 -0.49 9.30 -18.85
N GLU A 246 0.47 9.38 -19.77
CA GLU A 246 0.22 9.70 -21.17
C GLU A 246 -0.59 8.59 -21.87
N ASP A 247 -0.21 7.33 -21.72
CA ASP A 247 -0.92 6.16 -22.29
C ASP A 247 -2.37 6.11 -21.78
N LEU A 248 -2.57 6.34 -20.48
CA LEU A 248 -3.89 6.40 -19.85
C LEU A 248 -4.75 7.55 -20.35
N GLN A 249 -4.15 8.71 -20.63
CA GLN A 249 -4.87 9.85 -21.21
C GLN A 249 -5.26 9.61 -22.66
N GLN A 250 -4.49 8.80 -23.39
CA GLN A 250 -4.80 8.39 -24.76
C GLN A 250 -5.88 7.31 -24.84
N GLY A 251 -6.34 6.80 -23.69
CA GLY A 251 -7.42 5.83 -23.61
C GLY A 251 -6.97 4.40 -23.91
N GLU A 252 -5.67 4.11 -23.83
CA GLU A 252 -5.17 2.75 -23.89
C GLU A 252 -5.82 1.91 -22.79
N ALA A 253 -6.27 0.70 -23.15
CA ALA A 253 -6.94 -0.13 -22.18
C ALA A 253 -5.93 -0.56 -21.12
N LEU A 254 -6.21 -0.25 -19.85
CA LEU A 254 -5.37 -0.64 -18.71
C LEU A 254 -5.03 -2.14 -18.65
N ASN A 255 -5.89 -2.99 -19.21
CA ASN A 255 -5.62 -4.41 -19.32
C ASN A 255 -4.54 -4.71 -20.38
N GLU A 256 -4.58 -4.01 -21.52
CA GLU A 256 -3.53 -4.11 -22.56
C GLU A 256 -2.20 -3.62 -22.02
N LEU A 257 -2.20 -2.54 -21.24
CA LEU A 257 -1.01 -2.07 -20.53
C LEU A 257 -0.49 -3.13 -19.55
N ALA A 258 -1.34 -3.71 -18.71
CA ALA A 258 -0.92 -4.74 -17.75
C ALA A 258 -0.36 -5.99 -18.47
N ASP A 259 -1.02 -6.47 -19.53
CA ASP A 259 -0.55 -7.59 -20.34
C ASP A 259 0.79 -7.29 -21.01
N ALA A 260 0.94 -6.09 -21.59
CA ALA A 260 2.19 -5.65 -22.22
C ALA A 260 3.34 -5.51 -21.22
N LEU A 261 3.06 -5.02 -20.01
CA LEU A 261 4.05 -4.87 -18.96
C LEU A 261 4.47 -6.21 -18.35
N TYR A 262 3.53 -7.14 -18.16
CA TYR A 262 3.80 -8.41 -17.48
C TYR A 262 4.32 -9.51 -18.40
N GLN A 263 3.96 -9.50 -19.69
CA GLN A 263 4.36 -10.53 -20.65
C GLN A 263 4.08 -11.95 -20.15
N THR A 264 2.89 -12.17 -19.60
CA THR A 264 2.52 -13.43 -18.92
C THR A 264 2.63 -14.64 -19.85
N ASP A 265 2.48 -14.46 -21.18
CA ASP A 265 2.67 -15.54 -22.17
C ASP A 265 4.04 -16.20 -22.09
N ASP A 266 5.11 -15.42 -21.92
CA ASP A 266 6.47 -15.96 -21.78
C ASP A 266 6.59 -16.80 -20.50
N THR A 267 5.99 -16.33 -19.40
CA THR A 267 5.94 -17.07 -18.13
C THR A 267 5.13 -18.36 -18.27
N ARG A 268 3.96 -18.32 -18.93
CA ARG A 268 3.11 -19.49 -19.20
C ARG A 268 3.86 -20.59 -19.95
N VAL A 269 4.57 -20.22 -21.02
CA VAL A 269 5.38 -21.17 -21.80
C VAL A 269 6.48 -21.80 -20.95
N ARG A 270 7.17 -21.01 -20.12
CA ARG A 270 8.22 -21.51 -19.23
C ARG A 270 7.69 -22.45 -18.15
N VAL A 271 6.54 -22.12 -17.56
CA VAL A 271 5.86 -22.99 -16.59
C VAL A 271 5.48 -24.31 -17.25
N ALA A 272 4.83 -24.28 -18.42
CA ALA A 272 4.45 -25.50 -19.14
C ALA A 272 5.65 -26.41 -19.42
N GLN A 273 6.72 -25.84 -19.97
CA GLN A 273 7.95 -26.57 -20.24
C GLN A 273 8.55 -27.20 -18.97
N LEU A 274 8.61 -26.43 -17.87
CA LEU A 274 9.17 -26.90 -16.61
C LEU A 274 8.36 -28.03 -15.99
N VAL A 275 7.03 -27.95 -16.05
CA VAL A 275 6.11 -28.98 -15.55
C VAL A 275 6.24 -30.25 -16.38
N GLU A 276 6.25 -30.14 -17.72
CA GLU A 276 6.39 -31.28 -18.62
C GLU A 276 7.74 -31.99 -18.47
N ASP A 277 8.84 -31.23 -18.34
CA ASP A 277 10.19 -31.78 -18.21
C ASP A 277 10.47 -32.41 -16.84
N SER A 278 9.72 -32.02 -15.80
CA SER A 278 10.01 -32.43 -14.42
C SER A 278 9.86 -33.93 -14.17
N GLY A 279 8.91 -34.59 -14.85
CA GLY A 279 8.50 -35.96 -14.53
C GLY A 279 8.07 -36.16 -13.07
N ALA A 280 7.71 -35.09 -12.35
CA ALA A 280 7.42 -35.14 -10.92
C ALA A 280 6.16 -35.99 -10.64
N PRO A 281 6.13 -36.74 -9.52
CA PRO A 281 4.98 -37.57 -9.19
C PRO A 281 3.78 -36.71 -8.77
N GLY A 282 2.56 -37.21 -8.99
CA GLY A 282 1.31 -36.48 -8.73
C GLY A 282 1.19 -35.80 -7.36
N PRO A 283 1.64 -36.40 -6.23
CA PRO A 283 1.64 -35.72 -4.93
C PRO A 283 2.53 -34.47 -4.86
N VAL A 284 3.67 -34.47 -5.58
CA VAL A 284 4.55 -33.28 -5.66
C VAL A 284 3.87 -32.21 -6.50
N LEU A 285 3.29 -32.59 -7.65
CA LEU A 285 2.50 -31.68 -8.49
C LEU A 285 1.34 -31.04 -7.71
N GLY A 286 0.62 -31.84 -6.90
CA GLY A 286 -0.52 -31.35 -6.13
C GLY A 286 -0.12 -30.42 -4.99
N LYS A 287 1.04 -30.63 -4.37
CA LYS A 287 1.60 -29.67 -3.41
C LYS A 287 1.96 -28.35 -4.11
N THR A 288 2.71 -28.42 -5.20
CA THR A 288 3.11 -27.24 -5.99
C THR A 288 1.89 -26.47 -6.50
N GLN A 289 0.84 -27.18 -6.93
CA GLN A 289 -0.43 -26.58 -7.33
C GLN A 289 -1.05 -25.77 -6.19
N ALA A 290 -1.12 -26.34 -4.99
CA ALA A 290 -1.67 -25.64 -3.82
C ALA A 290 -0.83 -24.42 -3.42
N ASP A 291 0.49 -24.49 -3.54
CA ASP A 291 1.40 -23.36 -3.29
C ASP A 291 1.16 -22.23 -4.32
N VAL A 292 0.94 -22.58 -5.60
CA VAL A 292 0.57 -21.62 -6.65
C VAL A 292 -0.82 -21.01 -6.41
N GLU A 293 -1.84 -21.80 -6.06
CA GLU A 293 -3.18 -21.30 -5.75
C GLU A 293 -3.17 -20.28 -4.62
N ALA A 294 -2.30 -20.47 -3.63
CA ALA A 294 -2.20 -19.59 -2.47
C ALA A 294 -1.62 -18.19 -2.79
N LEU A 295 -0.98 -18.01 -3.96
CA LEU A 295 -0.46 -16.72 -4.41
C LEU A 295 -1.58 -15.69 -4.61
N SER A 296 -2.72 -16.10 -5.18
CA SER A 296 -3.83 -15.19 -5.49
C SER A 296 -4.44 -14.56 -4.23
N PRO A 297 -4.84 -15.32 -3.18
CA PRO A 297 -5.26 -14.74 -1.90
C PRO A 297 -4.22 -13.83 -1.24
N GLY A 298 -2.93 -14.19 -1.30
CA GLY A 298 -1.84 -13.35 -0.79
C GLY A 298 -1.80 -11.99 -1.48
N PHE A 299 -1.96 -11.96 -2.81
CA PHE A 299 -2.05 -10.72 -3.57
C PHE A 299 -3.31 -9.90 -3.23
N GLN A 300 -4.47 -10.55 -3.08
CA GLN A 300 -5.71 -9.87 -2.68
C GLN A 300 -5.59 -9.17 -1.33
N SER A 301 -4.84 -9.75 -0.38
CA SER A 301 -4.57 -9.11 0.91
C SER A 301 -3.83 -7.77 0.74
N ARG A 302 -2.81 -7.73 -0.12
CA ARG A 302 -2.11 -6.47 -0.48
C ARG A 302 -3.06 -5.46 -1.13
N LEU A 303 -3.91 -5.91 -2.06
CA LEU A 303 -4.89 -5.04 -2.71
C LEU A 303 -5.92 -4.47 -1.74
N LYS A 304 -6.26 -5.19 -0.67
CA LYS A 304 -7.16 -4.68 0.38
C LYS A 304 -6.56 -3.47 1.08
N LEU A 305 -5.29 -3.52 1.49
CA LEU A 305 -4.61 -2.36 2.09
C LEU A 305 -4.43 -1.22 1.08
N ALA A 306 -4.01 -1.53 -0.15
CA ALA A 306 -3.95 -0.53 -1.21
C ALA A 306 -5.31 0.14 -1.46
N GLY A 307 -6.41 -0.62 -1.35
CA GLY A 307 -7.77 -0.13 -1.45
C GLY A 307 -8.14 0.83 -0.32
N GLN A 308 -7.65 0.58 0.91
CA GLN A 308 -7.82 1.49 2.04
C GLN A 308 -7.05 2.80 1.87
N ILE A 309 -5.81 2.74 1.36
CA ILE A 309 -5.04 3.94 0.96
C ILE A 309 -5.81 4.73 -0.09
N ARG A 310 -6.27 4.06 -1.17
CA ARG A 310 -7.06 4.67 -2.24
C ARG A 310 -8.34 5.33 -1.72
N ALA A 311 -9.02 4.69 -0.77
CA ALA A 311 -10.22 5.22 -0.14
C ALA A 311 -9.91 6.48 0.69
N GLY A 312 -8.82 6.46 1.47
CA GLY A 312 -8.34 7.63 2.21
C GLY A 312 -8.05 8.82 1.29
N LEU A 313 -7.36 8.59 0.17
CA LEU A 313 -7.12 9.63 -0.86
C LEU A 313 -8.42 10.17 -1.46
N GLY A 314 -9.45 9.33 -1.58
CA GLY A 314 -10.76 9.75 -2.09
C GLY A 314 -11.46 10.77 -1.18
N LEU A 315 -11.25 10.67 0.14
CA LEU A 315 -11.85 11.58 1.12
C LEU A 315 -11.22 12.98 1.06
N LEU A 316 -9.90 13.05 0.86
CA LEU A 316 -9.15 14.30 0.75
C LEU A 316 -9.66 15.26 -0.35
N LYS A 317 -10.33 14.73 -1.38
CA LYS A 317 -10.87 15.53 -2.50
C LYS A 317 -12.04 16.42 -2.13
N PHE A 318 -12.74 16.11 -1.05
CA PHE A 318 -13.95 16.85 -0.67
C PHE A 318 -13.67 18.10 0.15
N ILE A 319 -12.41 18.37 0.47
CA ILE A 319 -12.00 19.42 1.40
C ILE A 319 -11.66 20.69 0.61
N PRO A 320 -12.51 21.73 0.61
CA PRO A 320 -12.33 22.90 -0.25
C PRO A 320 -11.13 23.77 0.17
N ALA A 321 -10.80 23.78 1.46
CA ALA A 321 -9.80 24.65 2.09
C ALA A 321 -8.36 24.46 1.57
N ALA A 322 -8.08 23.40 0.80
CA ALA A 322 -6.72 23.03 0.40
C ALA A 322 -6.53 22.77 -1.11
N LYS A 323 -7.44 23.27 -1.96
CA LYS A 323 -7.32 23.13 -3.43
C LYS A 323 -5.95 23.58 -3.96
N GLY A 324 -5.44 22.90 -4.99
CA GLY A 324 -4.10 23.11 -5.54
C GLY A 324 -3.06 22.16 -4.95
N PRO A 325 -2.27 22.54 -3.91
CA PRO A 325 -1.20 21.68 -3.42
C PRO A 325 -1.66 20.33 -2.86
N LEU A 326 -2.86 20.25 -2.25
CA LEU A 326 -3.44 18.98 -1.83
C LEU A 326 -3.82 18.10 -3.03
N GLU A 327 -4.33 18.69 -4.11
CA GLU A 327 -4.65 17.98 -5.35
C GLU A 327 -3.38 17.40 -5.99
N LEU A 328 -2.28 18.17 -5.98
CA LEU A 328 -0.97 17.71 -6.44
C LEU A 328 -0.46 16.55 -5.58
N ALA A 329 -0.47 16.68 -4.26
CA ALA A 329 -0.05 15.62 -3.33
C ALA A 329 -0.89 14.35 -3.50
N THR A 330 -2.19 14.52 -3.66
CA THR A 330 -3.14 13.42 -3.92
C THR A 330 -2.85 12.74 -5.25
N GLY A 331 -2.55 13.50 -6.31
CA GLY A 331 -2.12 12.98 -7.61
C GLY A 331 -0.84 12.15 -7.52
N VAL A 332 0.19 12.66 -6.83
CA VAL A 332 1.45 11.95 -6.59
C VAL A 332 1.19 10.62 -5.88
N LEU A 333 0.35 10.61 -4.85
CA LEU A 333 0.01 9.40 -4.10
C LEU A 333 -0.78 8.37 -4.89
N TYR A 334 -1.74 8.79 -5.72
CA TYR A 334 -2.44 7.87 -6.61
C TYR A 334 -1.50 7.23 -7.64
N LEU A 335 -0.54 7.99 -8.18
CA LEU A 335 0.48 7.45 -9.09
C LEU A 335 1.42 6.48 -8.37
N ALA A 336 1.87 6.83 -7.16
CA ALA A 336 2.66 5.96 -6.32
C ALA A 336 1.92 4.64 -6.01
N LEU A 337 0.62 4.72 -5.72
CA LEU A 337 -0.21 3.58 -5.37
C LEU A 337 -0.49 2.68 -6.57
N LEU A 338 -0.73 3.28 -7.74
CA LEU A 338 -0.84 2.55 -9.00
C LEU A 338 0.47 1.81 -9.31
N GLY A 339 1.60 2.50 -9.16
CA GLY A 339 2.93 1.91 -9.33
C GLY A 339 3.18 0.74 -8.39
N TYR A 340 2.92 0.91 -7.09
CA TYR A 340 3.04 -0.16 -6.11
C TYR A 340 2.24 -1.39 -6.53
N VAL A 341 0.97 -1.24 -6.91
CA VAL A 341 0.13 -2.40 -7.30
C VAL A 341 0.64 -3.07 -8.58
N ILE A 342 1.10 -2.30 -9.58
CA ILE A 342 1.67 -2.86 -10.80
C ILE A 342 2.94 -3.66 -10.48
N VAL A 343 3.86 -3.12 -9.69
CA VAL A 343 5.10 -3.82 -9.37
C VAL A 343 4.86 -4.99 -8.43
N ALA A 344 3.96 -4.87 -7.46
CA ALA A 344 3.58 -5.99 -6.59
C ALA A 344 2.92 -7.13 -7.38
N GLY A 345 2.10 -6.83 -8.38
CA GLY A 345 1.55 -7.85 -9.29
C GLY A 345 2.63 -8.50 -10.16
N ALA A 346 3.66 -7.74 -10.57
CA ALA A 346 4.81 -8.23 -11.33
C ALA A 346 5.60 -9.32 -10.58
N ASP A 347 5.72 -9.20 -9.25
CA ASP A 347 6.31 -10.24 -8.40
C ASP A 347 5.52 -11.55 -8.50
N TYR A 348 4.20 -11.50 -8.38
CA TYR A 348 3.36 -12.71 -8.38
C TYR A 348 3.32 -13.45 -9.72
N VAL A 349 3.49 -12.75 -10.84
CA VAL A 349 3.45 -13.35 -12.19
C VAL A 349 4.83 -13.55 -12.82
N ASP A 350 5.91 -13.30 -12.07
CA ASP A 350 7.29 -13.36 -12.54
C ASP A 350 7.54 -12.56 -13.83
N ALA A 351 7.00 -11.34 -13.89
CA ALA A 351 7.11 -10.49 -15.08
C ALA A 351 8.58 -10.21 -15.44
N PRO A 352 9.07 -10.58 -16.65
CA PRO A 352 10.49 -10.53 -16.98
C PRO A 352 11.02 -9.11 -17.25
N ARG A 353 10.15 -8.15 -17.56
CA ARG A 353 10.54 -6.79 -17.98
C ARG A 353 10.38 -5.72 -16.93
N LEU A 354 9.72 -6.04 -15.82
CA LEU A 354 9.55 -5.12 -14.71
C LEU A 354 10.60 -5.38 -13.64
N ALA A 355 11.06 -4.30 -13.03
CA ALA A 355 11.86 -4.40 -11.81
C ALA A 355 10.97 -4.99 -10.72
N ARG A 356 11.20 -6.25 -10.34
CA ARG A 356 10.48 -6.93 -9.26
C ARG A 356 10.88 -6.33 -7.92
N ILE A 357 9.93 -6.23 -6.99
CA ILE A 357 10.22 -5.92 -5.59
C ILE A 357 10.94 -7.11 -4.94
N GLY A 358 10.61 -8.33 -5.40
CA GLY A 358 11.19 -9.57 -4.90
C GLY A 358 10.71 -9.93 -3.49
N ARG A 359 9.45 -9.63 -3.16
CA ARG A 359 8.90 -9.92 -1.82
C ARG A 359 8.37 -11.34 -1.70
N VAL A 360 7.77 -11.86 -2.76
CA VAL A 360 7.13 -13.19 -2.82
C VAL A 360 7.65 -13.91 -4.07
N PRO A 361 7.88 -15.23 -4.02
CA PRO A 361 8.11 -16.01 -5.23
C PRO A 361 6.88 -15.93 -6.14
N GLY A 362 7.08 -15.61 -7.42
CA GLY A 362 5.98 -15.64 -8.38
C GLY A 362 5.57 -17.07 -8.75
N VAL A 363 4.62 -17.19 -9.68
CA VAL A 363 4.10 -18.47 -10.17
C VAL A 363 5.22 -19.37 -10.71
N LEU A 364 6.10 -18.87 -11.56
CA LEU A 364 7.20 -19.65 -12.13
C LEU A 364 8.23 -20.04 -11.07
N GLU A 365 8.61 -19.12 -10.18
CA GLU A 365 9.56 -19.42 -9.10
C GLU A 365 8.99 -20.47 -8.14
N THR A 366 7.70 -20.38 -7.81
CA THR A 366 6.98 -21.34 -6.97
C THR A 366 6.93 -22.72 -7.64
N VAL A 367 6.59 -22.78 -8.93
CA VAL A 367 6.60 -24.04 -9.69
C VAL A 367 8.01 -24.62 -9.73
N GLN A 368 9.03 -23.81 -9.99
CA GLN A 368 10.43 -24.27 -10.03
C GLN A 368 10.88 -24.84 -8.69
N ALA A 369 10.59 -24.15 -7.59
CA ALA A 369 10.95 -24.61 -6.24
C ALA A 369 10.20 -25.90 -5.84
N GLY A 370 8.95 -26.06 -6.27
CA GLY A 370 8.15 -27.24 -5.95
C GLY A 370 8.55 -28.50 -6.75
N LEU A 371 9.03 -28.33 -7.98
CA LEU A 371 9.37 -29.45 -8.88
C LEU A 371 10.82 -29.91 -8.79
N ILE A 372 11.75 -29.04 -8.40
CA ILE A 372 13.15 -29.41 -8.23
C ILE A 372 13.34 -29.98 -6.82
N PRO A 373 13.70 -31.26 -6.65
CA PRO A 373 13.99 -31.82 -5.34
C PRO A 373 15.17 -31.07 -4.71
N ALA A 374 14.97 -30.59 -3.48
CA ALA A 374 15.97 -29.92 -2.66
C ALA A 374 17.19 -30.80 -2.34
#